data_AF-A0A1M2VXT6-F1
#
_entry.id   AF-A0A1M2VXT6-F1
#
_cell.length_a   1.000
_cell.length_b   1.000
_cell.length_c   1.000
_cell.angle_alpha   90.00
_cell.angle_beta   90.00
_cell.angle_gamma   90.00
#
_symmetry.space_group_name_H-M   'P 1'
#
loop_
_entity.id
_entity.type
_entity.pdbx_description
1 polymer ?
#
loop_
_entity_poly.entity_id
_entity_poly.type
_entity_poly.pdbx_seq_one_letter_code
_entity_poly.pdbx_strand_id
1 'polypeptide(L)'
;MLTTPLHEQFFWEQLFGFPKPPPDLPTLIPSRTPDWAPANAQNSLKATWLGHACFLVELPTPAGAARGARILFDPVLSHRCSPVQWAGPGRLLPTPCAAEDIPEIDAICISHNHYDHMDFPTLRTIYAAHAPHIFAPLGNHAHLRSIGIADAHIHILDWWDAATVTTALPSTGGERVRASFAVTCTPSQHTANRGTFDRWHTLWASWAVEEVFPTPADSGLGAEVDVAREPRKVYFAGDTGYRTVREGEDEEMLPRCPAFKEVGERIGSFDLALLPIGAYAPRSMWSNMHASPADAVEIFKDVRAKRALAMHWGTWTLTSEPTMEPPELLKQACAKAGLSVGTFDVSGLGETIVVS
;
A
#
# COMPACT_ATOMS: atom_id res chain seq x y z
N MET A 1 -41.29 18.47 -22.80
CA MET A 1 -40.22 18.14 -21.84
C MET A 1 -39.73 16.75 -22.20
N LEU A 2 -38.62 16.67 -22.93
CA LEU A 2 -38.00 15.38 -23.27
C LEU A 2 -37.27 14.90 -22.01
N THR A 3 -37.71 13.78 -21.45
CA THR A 3 -37.03 13.10 -20.34
C THR A 3 -35.69 12.58 -20.85
N THR A 4 -34.59 13.08 -20.27
CA THR A 4 -33.24 12.55 -20.50
C THR A 4 -33.25 11.05 -20.17
N PRO A 5 -32.69 10.16 -21.01
CA PRO A 5 -32.65 8.72 -20.72
C PRO A 5 -31.97 8.44 -19.37
N LEU A 6 -32.50 7.50 -18.57
CA LEU A 6 -31.95 7.10 -17.27
C LEU A 6 -30.44 6.79 -17.32
N HIS A 7 -29.95 6.25 -18.43
CA HIS A 7 -28.52 6.00 -18.66
C HIS A 7 -27.69 7.28 -18.76
N GLU A 8 -28.21 8.36 -19.34
CA GLU A 8 -27.52 9.65 -19.41
C GLU A 8 -27.52 10.32 -18.04
N GLN A 9 -28.65 10.30 -17.30
CA GLN A 9 -28.70 10.81 -15.92
C GLN A 9 -27.72 10.08 -14.99
N PHE A 10 -27.67 8.75 -15.04
CA PHE A 10 -26.73 7.94 -14.28
C PHE A 10 -25.27 8.26 -14.63
N PHE A 11 -24.96 8.41 -15.92
CA PHE A 11 -23.62 8.78 -16.37
C PHE A 11 -23.20 10.20 -15.94
N TRP A 12 -24.12 11.18 -15.97
CA TRP A 12 -23.88 12.54 -15.49
C TRP A 12 -23.74 12.65 -13.97
N GLU A 13 -24.55 11.91 -13.19
CA GLU A 13 -24.43 11.82 -11.73
C GLU A 13 -23.13 11.13 -11.30
N GLN A 14 -22.62 10.15 -12.05
CA GLN A 14 -21.34 9.49 -11.77
C GLN A 14 -20.13 10.38 -12.11
N LEU A 15 -20.23 11.24 -13.14
CA LEU A 15 -19.15 12.15 -13.53
C LEU A 15 -19.09 13.45 -12.69
N PHE A 16 -20.22 13.91 -12.13
CA PHE A 16 -20.31 15.20 -11.43
C PHE A 16 -20.90 15.12 -10.01
N GLY A 17 -21.37 13.96 -9.58
CA GLY A 17 -21.94 13.70 -8.26
C GLY A 17 -20.93 13.18 -7.24
N PHE A 18 -19.64 13.44 -7.45
CA PHE A 18 -18.64 13.16 -6.42
C PHE A 18 -19.03 13.86 -5.11
N PRO A 19 -19.05 13.13 -3.98
CA PRO A 19 -19.45 13.70 -2.72
C PRO A 19 -18.48 14.83 -2.34
N LYS A 20 -19.07 15.93 -1.85
CA LYS A 20 -18.27 17.01 -1.28
C LYS A 20 -17.66 16.53 0.04
N PRO A 21 -16.35 16.71 0.25
CA PRO A 21 -15.75 16.39 1.53
C PRO A 21 -16.39 17.22 2.64
N PRO A 22 -16.51 16.68 3.86
CA PRO A 22 -17.02 17.43 5.00
C PRO A 22 -16.10 18.63 5.32
N PRO A 23 -16.63 19.78 5.73
CA PRO A 23 -15.83 20.99 5.97
C PRO A 23 -14.83 20.85 7.13
N ASP A 24 -15.09 19.93 8.07
CA ASP A 24 -14.27 19.60 9.22
C ASP A 24 -13.33 18.41 8.97
N LEU A 25 -13.08 18.04 7.70
CA LEU A 25 -12.18 16.95 7.34
C LEU A 25 -10.80 16.98 8.03
N PRO A 26 -10.12 18.14 8.23
CA PRO A 26 -8.85 18.19 8.96
C PRO A 26 -8.95 17.74 10.43
N THR A 27 -10.13 17.83 11.04
CA THR A 27 -10.40 17.33 12.39
C THR A 27 -10.71 15.84 12.37
N LEU A 28 -11.40 15.37 11.32
CA LEU A 28 -11.78 13.97 11.16
C LEU A 28 -10.61 13.06 10.73
N ILE A 29 -9.66 13.61 9.97
CA ILE A 29 -8.40 12.97 9.58
C ILE A 29 -7.27 13.84 10.12
N PRO A 30 -6.85 13.65 11.38
CA PRO A 30 -5.80 14.46 11.97
C PRO A 30 -4.49 14.24 11.21
N SER A 31 -3.84 15.34 10.82
CA SER A 31 -2.54 15.32 10.14
C SER A 31 -1.44 15.80 11.05
N ARG A 32 -0.28 15.14 11.00
CA ARG A 32 0.95 15.55 11.69
C ARG A 32 2.16 15.33 10.79
N THR A 33 3.19 16.14 10.98
CA THR A 33 4.49 15.83 10.38
C THR A 33 5.01 14.52 10.97
N PRO A 34 5.44 13.55 10.14
CA PRO A 34 5.96 12.29 10.65
C PRO A 34 7.20 12.50 11.51
N ASP A 35 7.28 11.74 12.60
CA ASP A 35 8.50 11.64 13.38
C ASP A 35 9.34 10.46 12.87
N TRP A 36 10.49 10.78 12.26
CA TRP A 36 11.43 9.80 11.73
C TRP A 36 12.43 9.30 12.76
N ALA A 37 12.32 9.75 14.02
CA ALA A 37 13.25 9.40 15.07
C ALA A 37 13.33 7.87 15.26
N PRO A 38 14.53 7.36 15.58
CA PRO A 38 14.67 5.95 15.95
C PRO A 38 13.94 5.69 17.27
N ALA A 39 12.69 5.23 17.21
CA ALA A 39 12.08 4.59 18.36
C ALA A 39 12.78 3.24 18.59
N ASN A 40 13.19 2.94 19.83
CA ASN A 40 13.75 1.64 20.25
C ASN A 40 12.70 0.55 19.98
N ALA A 41 12.78 -0.06 18.81
CA ALA A 41 11.83 -1.04 18.29
C ALA A 41 12.58 -2.24 17.71
N GLN A 42 13.48 -2.83 18.51
CA GLN A 42 14.30 -3.98 18.08
C GLN A 42 13.46 -5.17 17.57
N ASN A 43 12.19 -5.27 18.00
CA ASN A 43 11.31 -6.40 17.66
C ASN A 43 9.97 -5.99 17.02
N SER A 44 9.77 -4.71 16.71
CA SER A 44 8.49 -4.20 16.22
C SER A 44 8.62 -3.61 14.82
N LEU A 45 7.58 -3.79 14.01
CA LEU A 45 7.38 -3.04 12.79
C LEU A 45 6.91 -1.62 13.13
N LYS A 46 7.23 -0.65 12.27
CA LYS A 46 6.61 0.68 12.29
C LYS A 46 5.97 0.93 10.95
N ALA A 47 4.76 1.46 10.95
CA ALA A 47 4.06 1.84 9.73
C ALA A 47 3.58 3.29 9.85
N THR A 48 4.05 4.14 8.93
CA THR A 48 3.66 5.55 8.85
C THR A 48 2.79 5.75 7.63
N TRP A 49 1.55 6.21 7.83
CA TRP A 49 0.66 6.50 6.72
C TRP A 49 0.93 7.88 6.14
N LEU A 50 1.22 7.96 4.84
CA LEU A 50 1.51 9.22 4.13
C LEU A 50 0.36 9.67 3.22
N GLY A 51 -0.78 8.99 3.34
CA GLY A 51 -2.00 9.25 2.57
C GLY A 51 -2.17 8.25 1.44
N HIS A 52 -3.42 7.98 1.08
CA HIS A 52 -3.82 7.01 0.07
C HIS A 52 -3.26 5.61 0.35
N ALA A 53 -2.63 4.96 -0.63
CA ALA A 53 -1.89 3.71 -0.46
C ALA A 53 -0.42 3.92 -0.05
N CYS A 54 0.01 5.16 0.20
CA CYS A 54 1.39 5.48 0.54
C CYS A 54 1.68 5.17 2.01
N PHE A 55 2.50 4.15 2.26
CA PHE A 55 2.96 3.76 3.59
C PHE A 55 4.48 3.61 3.61
N LEU A 56 5.13 4.21 4.61
CA LEU A 56 6.49 3.86 4.95
C LEU A 56 6.47 2.81 6.05
N VAL A 57 7.05 1.64 5.79
CA VAL A 57 7.18 0.56 6.77
C VAL A 57 8.65 0.36 7.13
N GLU A 58 8.97 0.40 8.42
CA GLU A 58 10.27 0.04 8.97
C GLU A 58 10.18 -1.38 9.56
N LEU A 59 11.01 -2.29 9.07
CA LEU A 59 11.22 -3.62 9.64
C LEU A 59 11.89 -3.52 11.02
N PRO A 60 11.90 -4.58 11.86
CA PRO A 60 12.56 -4.50 13.15
C PRO A 60 14.03 -4.13 13.02
N THR A 61 14.53 -3.32 13.97
CA THR A 61 15.92 -2.84 13.95
C THR A 61 16.89 -3.97 14.31
N PRO A 62 17.80 -4.38 13.41
CA PRO A 62 18.83 -5.37 13.73
C PRO A 62 19.78 -4.87 14.83
N ALA A 63 20.40 -5.80 15.55
CA ALA A 63 21.38 -5.46 16.57
C ALA A 63 22.53 -4.61 15.98
N GLY A 64 22.86 -3.50 16.64
CA GLY A 64 23.89 -2.55 16.21
C GLY A 64 23.45 -1.56 15.14
N ALA A 65 22.31 -1.76 14.47
CA ALA A 65 21.76 -0.81 13.52
C ALA A 65 21.06 0.35 14.24
N ALA A 66 21.06 1.54 13.63
CA ALA A 66 20.34 2.71 14.12
C ALA A 66 18.83 2.67 13.77
N ARG A 67 18.46 1.90 12.74
CA ARG A 67 17.07 1.69 12.27
C ARG A 67 16.96 0.34 11.59
N GLY A 68 15.74 -0.15 11.38
CA GLY A 68 15.48 -1.26 10.47
C GLY A 68 15.46 -0.85 8.99
N ALA A 69 15.34 -1.85 8.11
CA ALA A 69 15.14 -1.62 6.69
C ALA A 69 13.78 -0.94 6.45
N ARG A 70 13.75 0.06 5.57
CA ARG A 70 12.58 0.89 5.29
C ARG A 70 12.08 0.65 3.87
N ILE A 71 10.81 0.25 3.77
CA ILE A 71 10.13 -0.04 2.52
C ILE A 71 8.97 0.95 2.36
N LEU A 72 8.95 1.65 1.24
CA LEU A 72 7.91 2.61 0.88
C LEU A 72 6.97 2.01 -0.16
N PHE A 73 5.68 1.94 0.13
CA PHE A 73 4.67 1.37 -0.77
C PHE A 73 3.94 2.48 -1.51
N ASP A 74 3.73 2.32 -2.82
CA ASP A 74 2.95 3.21 -3.70
C ASP A 74 3.11 4.72 -3.40
N PRO A 75 4.35 5.25 -3.46
CA PRO A 75 4.61 6.61 -3.05
C PRO A 75 4.03 7.61 -4.03
N VAL A 76 2.93 8.22 -3.61
CA VAL A 76 2.34 9.38 -4.27
C VAL A 76 2.27 10.50 -3.27
N LEU A 77 2.97 11.60 -3.56
CA LEU A 77 2.97 12.85 -2.78
C LEU A 77 2.58 14.06 -3.64
N SER A 78 2.36 13.89 -4.94
CA SER A 78 1.79 14.93 -5.81
C SER A 78 0.37 15.34 -5.38
N HIS A 79 0.00 16.59 -5.67
CA HIS A 79 -1.32 17.13 -5.34
C HIS A 79 -2.44 16.46 -6.14
N ARG A 80 -2.19 16.10 -7.41
CA ARG A 80 -3.17 15.39 -8.24
C ARG A 80 -2.65 14.03 -8.69
N CYS A 81 -3.52 13.02 -8.61
CA CYS A 81 -3.30 11.71 -9.24
C CYS A 81 -3.76 11.75 -10.71
N SER A 82 -2.94 12.39 -11.56
CA SER A 82 -3.28 12.67 -12.94
C SER A 82 -2.02 12.76 -13.81
N PRO A 83 -2.11 12.52 -15.13
CA PRO A 83 -1.02 12.82 -16.05
C PRO A 83 -0.54 14.28 -15.99
N VAL A 84 -1.39 15.20 -15.52
CA VAL A 84 -1.11 16.63 -15.44
C VAL A 84 -1.59 17.21 -14.11
N GLN A 85 -0.90 18.21 -13.57
CA GLN A 85 -1.25 18.79 -12.25
C GLN A 85 -2.35 19.88 -12.31
N TRP A 86 -2.83 20.26 -13.50
CA TRP A 86 -3.90 21.24 -13.68
C TRP A 86 -5.31 20.61 -13.86
N ALA A 87 -5.40 19.29 -14.03
CA ALA A 87 -6.67 18.56 -14.19
C ALA A 87 -6.61 17.19 -13.50
N GLY A 88 -7.77 16.59 -13.22
CA GLY A 88 -7.90 15.33 -12.49
C GLY A 88 -8.07 15.50 -10.98
N PRO A 89 -8.22 14.40 -10.21
CA PRO A 89 -8.55 14.48 -8.79
C PRO A 89 -7.45 15.19 -8.00
N GLY A 90 -7.82 16.20 -7.20
CA GLY A 90 -6.90 16.92 -6.31
C GLY A 90 -7.07 16.44 -4.87
N ARG A 91 -5.97 16.40 -4.12
CA ARG A 91 -6.00 15.92 -2.73
C ARG A 91 -6.96 16.72 -1.88
N LEU A 92 -7.62 16.03 -0.97
CA LEU A 92 -8.51 16.61 0.03
C LEU A 92 -7.73 17.30 1.17
N LEU A 93 -6.57 16.75 1.51
CA LEU A 93 -5.64 17.26 2.53
C LEU A 93 -4.21 17.32 1.96
N PRO A 94 -3.38 18.28 2.38
CA PRO A 94 -1.96 18.29 2.01
C PRO A 94 -1.27 17.03 2.53
N THR A 95 -0.16 16.64 1.88
CA THR A 95 0.69 15.56 2.39
C THR A 95 1.26 15.92 3.77
N PRO A 96 1.54 14.93 4.64
CA PRO A 96 2.07 15.20 5.98
C PRO A 96 3.53 15.67 5.96
N CYS A 97 4.25 15.42 4.86
CA CYS A 97 5.60 15.90 4.58
C CYS A 97 5.81 16.03 3.06
N ALA A 98 6.92 16.68 2.67
CA ALA A 98 7.34 16.72 1.28
C ALA A 98 8.08 15.42 0.87
N ALA A 99 8.25 15.18 -0.43
CA ALA A 99 8.99 14.01 -0.91
C ALA A 99 10.48 14.08 -0.53
N GLU A 100 11.02 15.29 -0.42
CA GLU A 100 12.38 15.59 0.02
C GLU A 100 12.60 15.29 1.50
N ASP A 101 11.52 15.31 2.30
CA ASP A 101 11.55 15.05 3.74
C ASP A 101 11.40 13.56 4.09
N ILE A 102 11.18 12.70 3.09
CA ILE A 102 11.18 11.25 3.27
C ILE A 102 12.60 10.82 3.68
N PRO A 103 12.76 10.09 4.79
CA PRO A 103 14.07 9.72 5.27
C PRO A 103 14.72 8.69 4.34
N GLU A 104 15.98 8.33 4.58
CA GLU A 104 16.64 7.25 3.84
C GLU A 104 15.78 5.97 3.89
N ILE A 105 15.47 5.43 2.70
CA ILE A 105 14.72 4.19 2.50
C ILE A 105 15.53 3.20 1.68
N ASP A 106 15.24 1.91 1.81
CA ASP A 106 15.99 0.83 1.16
C ASP A 106 15.26 0.26 -0.05
N ALA A 107 13.92 0.28 -0.04
CA ALA A 107 13.11 -0.19 -1.15
C ALA A 107 11.82 0.61 -1.35
N ILE A 108 11.32 0.58 -2.59
CA ILE A 108 9.99 1.02 -2.99
C ILE A 108 9.26 -0.19 -3.60
N CYS A 109 8.01 -0.42 -3.23
CA CYS A 109 7.15 -1.40 -3.89
C CYS A 109 5.98 -0.69 -4.58
N ILE A 110 5.84 -0.90 -5.88
CA ILE A 110 4.74 -0.36 -6.68
C ILE A 110 3.74 -1.47 -6.98
N SER A 111 2.47 -1.34 -6.59
CA SER A 111 1.44 -2.36 -6.87
C SER A 111 1.04 -2.40 -8.33
N HIS A 112 0.87 -1.25 -8.97
CA HIS A 112 0.47 -1.13 -10.37
C HIS A 112 0.71 0.29 -10.87
N ASN A 113 0.41 0.54 -12.15
CA ASN A 113 0.83 1.76 -12.82
C ASN A 113 -0.21 2.89 -12.84
N HIS A 114 -1.30 2.87 -12.06
CA HIS A 114 -2.21 4.02 -12.04
C HIS A 114 -1.54 5.26 -11.43
N TYR A 115 -2.09 6.44 -11.72
CA TYR A 115 -1.48 7.72 -11.34
C TYR A 115 -1.49 7.99 -9.83
N ASP A 116 -2.39 7.36 -9.10
CA ASP A 116 -2.50 7.39 -7.64
C ASP A 116 -1.64 6.33 -6.94
N HIS A 117 -0.90 5.49 -7.68
CA HIS A 117 0.03 4.49 -7.12
C HIS A 117 1.46 4.61 -7.64
N MET A 118 1.64 5.10 -8.87
CA MET A 118 2.95 5.30 -9.50
C MET A 118 3.11 6.77 -9.91
N ASP A 119 3.57 7.59 -8.97
CA ASP A 119 3.76 9.04 -9.14
C ASP A 119 5.19 9.39 -9.55
N PHE A 120 5.36 9.77 -10.81
CA PHE A 120 6.68 10.03 -11.39
C PHE A 120 7.48 11.15 -10.70
N PRO A 121 6.89 12.32 -10.35
CA PRO A 121 7.58 13.33 -9.55
C PRO A 121 8.10 12.78 -8.22
N THR A 122 7.26 12.11 -7.44
CA THR A 122 7.66 11.54 -6.15
C THR A 122 8.79 10.52 -6.31
N LEU A 123 8.66 9.59 -7.26
CA LEU A 123 9.69 8.58 -7.54
C LEU A 123 11.03 9.20 -7.94
N ARG A 124 11.03 10.24 -8.78
CA ARG A 124 12.26 10.95 -9.18
C ARG A 124 12.94 11.61 -7.99
N THR A 125 12.19 12.32 -7.17
CA THR A 125 12.73 13.02 -5.99
C THR A 125 13.36 12.03 -5.02
N ILE A 126 12.64 10.96 -4.67
CA ILE A 126 13.12 9.95 -3.71
C ILE A 126 14.32 9.17 -4.26
N TYR A 127 14.28 8.78 -5.54
CA TYR A 127 15.40 8.07 -6.15
C TYR A 127 16.66 8.92 -6.25
N ALA A 128 16.53 10.21 -6.58
CA ALA A 128 17.68 11.11 -6.62
C ALA A 128 18.33 11.31 -5.24
N ALA A 129 17.54 11.23 -4.16
CA ALA A 129 18.04 11.38 -2.79
C ALA A 129 18.67 10.10 -2.23
N HIS A 130 18.03 8.95 -2.44
CA HIS A 130 18.35 7.71 -1.68
C HIS A 130 18.72 6.51 -2.55
N ALA A 131 18.46 6.57 -3.87
CA ALA A 131 18.65 5.46 -4.82
C ALA A 131 18.19 4.08 -4.30
N PRO A 132 16.94 3.93 -3.79
CA PRO A 132 16.47 2.66 -3.27
C PRO A 132 16.29 1.61 -4.38
N HIS A 133 16.16 0.35 -3.99
CA HIS A 133 15.63 -0.66 -4.90
C HIS A 133 14.15 -0.40 -5.20
N ILE A 134 13.69 -0.61 -6.42
CA ILE A 134 12.31 -0.38 -6.83
C ILE A 134 11.73 -1.66 -7.42
N PHE A 135 10.75 -2.22 -6.74
CA PHE A 135 10.00 -3.40 -7.15
C PHE A 135 8.72 -2.98 -7.87
N ALA A 136 8.47 -3.57 -9.02
CA ALA A 136 7.23 -3.36 -9.76
C ALA A 136 6.80 -4.65 -10.49
N PRO A 137 5.51 -4.81 -10.83
CA PRO A 137 5.03 -5.99 -11.51
C PRO A 137 5.50 -6.03 -12.97
N LEU A 138 5.43 -7.23 -13.56
CA LEU A 138 5.75 -7.48 -14.97
C LEU A 138 5.23 -6.40 -15.93
N GLY A 139 6.08 -5.95 -16.86
CA GLY A 139 5.74 -4.94 -17.87
C GLY A 139 5.98 -3.47 -17.47
N ASN A 140 6.24 -3.18 -16.19
CA ASN A 140 6.41 -1.79 -15.72
C ASN A 140 7.82 -1.20 -15.92
N HIS A 141 8.76 -1.98 -16.44
CA HIS A 141 10.16 -1.59 -16.63
C HIS A 141 10.33 -0.27 -17.41
N ALA A 142 9.60 -0.13 -18.51
CA ALA A 142 9.73 1.03 -19.39
C ALA A 142 9.30 2.34 -18.70
N HIS A 143 8.29 2.29 -17.82
CA HIS A 143 7.84 3.45 -17.05
C HIS A 143 8.94 3.92 -16.09
N LEU A 144 9.54 3.01 -15.32
CA LEU A 144 10.61 3.35 -14.38
C LEU A 144 11.87 3.87 -15.09
N ARG A 145 12.27 3.26 -16.21
CA ARG A 145 13.38 3.77 -17.02
C ARG A 145 13.12 5.15 -17.60
N SER A 146 11.88 5.42 -18.02
CA SER A 146 11.51 6.73 -18.61
C SER A 146 11.66 7.90 -17.65
N ILE A 147 11.72 7.63 -16.34
CA ILE A 147 11.93 8.65 -15.32
C ILE A 147 13.36 8.68 -14.77
N GLY A 148 14.28 7.89 -15.33
CA GLY A 148 15.70 7.92 -15.00
C GLY A 148 16.14 6.96 -13.89
N ILE A 149 15.30 6.00 -13.50
CA ILE A 149 15.72 4.92 -12.58
C ILE A 149 16.70 4.00 -13.32
N ALA A 150 17.84 3.69 -12.72
CA ALA A 150 18.83 2.82 -13.33
C ALA A 150 18.40 1.35 -13.22
N ASP A 151 18.61 0.56 -14.29
CA ASP A 151 18.21 -0.86 -14.36
C ASP A 151 18.72 -1.69 -13.17
N ALA A 152 19.89 -1.36 -12.61
CA ALA A 152 20.46 -2.06 -11.44
C ALA A 152 19.62 -1.91 -10.15
N HIS A 153 18.72 -0.94 -10.10
CA HIS A 153 17.80 -0.70 -8.99
C HIS A 153 16.39 -1.22 -9.27
N ILE A 154 16.07 -1.64 -10.50
CA ILE A 154 14.72 -2.04 -10.88
C ILE A 154 14.59 -3.56 -10.78
N HIS A 155 13.58 -4.02 -10.03
CA HIS A 155 13.19 -5.42 -9.92
C HIS A 155 11.80 -5.60 -10.51
N ILE A 156 11.70 -6.27 -11.67
CA ILE A 156 10.43 -6.56 -12.34
C ILE A 156 10.07 -8.01 -12.10
N LEU A 157 8.93 -8.24 -11.44
CA LEU A 157 8.53 -9.55 -10.95
C LEU A 157 7.14 -9.94 -11.47
N ASP A 158 6.96 -11.19 -11.89
CA ASP A 158 5.63 -11.78 -12.12
C ASP A 158 5.06 -12.31 -10.80
N TRP A 159 3.77 -12.65 -10.75
CA TRP A 159 3.19 -13.24 -9.55
C TRP A 159 3.93 -14.51 -9.13
N TRP A 160 4.21 -14.60 -7.84
CA TRP A 160 4.99 -15.62 -7.15
C TRP A 160 6.51 -15.56 -7.37
N ASP A 161 7.00 -14.65 -8.20
CA ASP A 161 8.43 -14.33 -8.19
C ASP A 161 8.79 -13.59 -6.90
N ALA A 162 10.00 -13.85 -6.41
CA ALA A 162 10.57 -13.20 -5.25
C ALA A 162 12.00 -12.77 -5.51
N ALA A 163 12.41 -11.66 -4.90
CA ALA A 163 13.79 -11.21 -4.91
C ALA A 163 14.21 -10.79 -3.49
N THR A 164 15.42 -11.22 -3.11
CA THR A 164 16.02 -10.87 -1.82
C THR A 164 17.01 -9.73 -2.03
N VAL A 165 16.88 -8.69 -1.21
CA VAL A 165 17.80 -7.54 -1.18
C VAL A 165 18.55 -7.55 0.13
N THR A 166 19.87 -7.32 0.05
CA THR A 166 20.71 -7.03 1.21
C THR A 166 21.13 -5.57 1.15
N THR A 167 20.70 -4.80 2.15
CA THR A 167 21.08 -3.39 2.34
C THR A 167 22.10 -3.27 3.47
N ALA A 168 22.87 -2.19 3.45
CA ALA A 168 23.71 -1.79 4.56
C ALA A 168 22.98 -0.68 5.30
N LEU A 169 22.57 -0.89 6.54
CA LEU A 169 21.85 0.07 7.37
C LEU A 169 22.81 0.96 8.17
N PRO A 170 22.45 2.22 8.46
CA PRO A 170 23.26 3.07 9.34
C PRO A 170 23.36 2.43 10.74
N SER A 171 24.49 2.64 11.42
CA SER A 171 24.75 2.11 12.76
C SER A 171 25.11 3.21 13.75
N THR A 172 25.03 2.88 15.03
CA THR A 172 25.47 3.77 16.12
C THR A 172 26.98 3.73 16.34
N GLY A 173 27.67 2.71 15.81
CA GLY A 173 29.11 2.44 16.02
C GLY A 173 30.02 2.76 14.82
N GLY A 174 29.49 3.35 13.75
CA GLY A 174 30.25 3.79 12.57
C GLY A 174 30.19 2.83 11.38
N GLU A 175 30.38 1.53 11.59
CA GLU A 175 30.27 0.53 10.50
C GLU A 175 28.82 0.18 10.20
N ARG A 176 28.39 0.24 8.93
CA ARG A 176 27.01 -0.08 8.54
C ARG A 176 26.68 -1.55 8.82
N VAL A 177 25.45 -1.82 9.26
CA VAL A 177 24.97 -3.17 9.59
C VAL A 177 24.23 -3.77 8.41
N ARG A 178 24.60 -4.98 7.98
CA ARG A 178 23.89 -5.67 6.90
C ARG A 178 22.53 -6.17 7.38
N ALA A 179 21.51 -5.95 6.56
CA ALA A 179 20.17 -6.51 6.76
C ALA A 179 19.61 -6.97 5.42
N SER A 180 18.83 -8.06 5.44
CA SER A 180 18.21 -8.62 4.24
C SER A 180 16.70 -8.72 4.41
N PHE A 181 15.99 -8.58 3.30
CA PHE A 181 14.56 -8.85 3.22
C PHE A 181 14.21 -9.40 1.83
N ALA A 182 13.22 -10.27 1.79
CA ALA A 182 12.64 -10.80 0.56
C ALA A 182 11.37 -10.01 0.22
N VAL A 183 11.21 -9.70 -1.06
CA VAL A 183 10.00 -9.09 -1.62
C VAL A 183 9.42 -10.07 -2.64
N THR A 184 8.22 -10.55 -2.36
CA THR A 184 7.48 -11.49 -3.21
C THR A 184 6.30 -10.76 -3.85
N CYS A 185 6.25 -10.79 -5.18
CA CYS A 185 5.13 -10.30 -5.97
C CYS A 185 3.96 -11.28 -5.81
N THR A 186 2.81 -10.83 -5.33
CA THR A 186 1.65 -11.70 -5.08
C THR A 186 0.44 -11.24 -5.91
N PRO A 187 -0.52 -12.13 -6.21
CA PRO A 187 -1.65 -11.73 -7.04
C PRO A 187 -2.60 -10.77 -6.33
N SER A 188 -3.21 -9.89 -7.12
CA SER A 188 -4.36 -9.07 -6.71
C SER A 188 -5.43 -9.06 -7.84
N GLN A 189 -6.65 -8.67 -7.51
CA GLN A 189 -7.75 -8.58 -8.48
C GLN A 189 -7.94 -7.12 -8.89
N HIS A 190 -7.15 -6.65 -9.84
CA HIS A 190 -7.19 -5.26 -10.30
C HIS A 190 -6.96 -5.16 -11.81
N THR A 191 -6.66 -3.96 -12.31
CA THR A 191 -6.24 -3.71 -13.70
C THR A 191 -5.11 -2.70 -13.74
N ALA A 192 -4.51 -2.45 -14.90
CA ALA A 192 -3.46 -1.46 -15.05
C ALA A 192 -3.57 -0.74 -16.40
N ASN A 193 -3.35 0.57 -16.39
CA ASN A 193 -3.29 1.46 -17.56
C ASN A 193 -2.79 2.86 -17.13
N ARG A 194 -1.99 3.53 -17.96
CA ARG A 194 -1.64 4.95 -17.80
C ARG A 194 -2.15 5.80 -18.95
N GLY A 195 -2.16 5.24 -20.15
CA GLY A 195 -2.68 5.86 -21.34
C GLY A 195 -4.10 5.42 -21.68
N THR A 196 -4.54 5.79 -22.89
CA THR A 196 -5.85 5.42 -23.43
C THR A 196 -5.86 4.06 -24.12
N PHE A 197 -4.69 3.51 -24.46
CA PHE A 197 -4.54 2.30 -25.29
C PHE A 197 -3.60 1.25 -24.69
N ASP A 198 -3.31 1.33 -23.40
CA ASP A 198 -2.37 0.44 -22.69
C ASP A 198 -3.05 -0.38 -21.59
N ARG A 199 -4.38 -0.49 -21.63
CA ARG A 199 -5.12 -1.29 -20.66
C ARG A 199 -4.67 -2.75 -20.71
N TRP A 200 -4.30 -3.26 -19.54
CA TRP A 200 -3.78 -4.61 -19.32
C TRP A 200 -2.42 -4.91 -20.00
N HIS A 201 -1.67 -3.90 -20.44
CA HIS A 201 -0.32 -4.10 -21.00
C HIS A 201 0.75 -4.36 -19.92
N THR A 202 0.46 -4.02 -18.66
CA THR A 202 1.33 -4.25 -17.51
C THR A 202 0.56 -5.01 -16.44
N LEU A 203 1.29 -5.76 -15.64
CA LEU A 203 0.74 -6.48 -14.50
C LEU A 203 0.45 -5.52 -13.33
N TRP A 204 -0.45 -5.94 -12.46
CA TRP A 204 -0.78 -5.37 -11.15
C TRP A 204 -0.53 -6.45 -10.09
N ALA A 205 -0.18 -6.07 -8.87
CA ALA A 205 0.17 -7.03 -7.83
C ALA A 205 -0.10 -6.49 -6.41
N SER A 206 -0.20 -7.43 -5.48
CA SER A 206 0.08 -7.20 -4.08
C SER A 206 1.55 -7.57 -3.79
N TRP A 207 2.03 -7.25 -2.58
CA TRP A 207 3.41 -7.50 -2.17
C TRP A 207 3.45 -8.16 -0.79
N ALA A 208 4.27 -9.19 -0.67
CA ALA A 208 4.69 -9.74 0.62
C ALA A 208 6.15 -9.39 0.87
N VAL A 209 6.44 -8.74 2.00
CA VAL A 209 7.79 -8.43 2.46
C VAL A 209 8.10 -9.26 3.69
N GLU A 210 9.19 -10.01 3.66
CA GLU A 210 9.64 -10.88 4.74
C GLU A 210 11.09 -10.53 5.12
N GLU A 211 11.35 -10.35 6.40
CA GLU A 211 12.72 -10.23 6.88
C GLU A 211 13.53 -11.51 6.60
N VAL A 212 14.79 -11.38 6.20
CA VAL A 212 15.69 -12.51 5.97
C VAL A 212 16.87 -12.39 6.92
N PHE A 213 16.98 -13.33 7.86
CA PHE A 213 18.13 -13.38 8.74
C PHE A 213 19.38 -13.86 7.97
N PRO A 214 20.57 -13.32 8.28
CA PRO A 214 21.81 -13.80 7.69
C PRO A 214 21.98 -15.29 7.98
N THR A 215 22.39 -16.07 6.98
CA THR A 215 22.84 -17.43 7.25
C THR A 215 24.29 -17.40 7.78
N PRO A 216 24.75 -18.41 8.53
CA PRO A 216 26.15 -18.51 8.93
C PRO A 216 27.16 -18.50 7.77
N ALA A 217 26.71 -18.80 6.54
CA ALA A 217 27.51 -18.69 5.33
C ALA A 217 27.70 -17.24 4.85
N ASP A 218 26.78 -16.34 5.18
CA ASP A 218 26.79 -14.93 4.78
C ASP A 218 27.60 -14.05 5.74
N SER A 219 27.88 -14.52 6.96
CA SER A 219 28.39 -13.66 8.02
C SER A 219 29.91 -13.47 8.01
N GLY A 220 30.72 -14.35 7.39
CA GLY A 220 32.19 -14.23 7.32
C GLY A 220 32.95 -14.07 8.66
N LEU A 221 32.21 -13.97 9.75
CA LEU A 221 32.54 -13.65 11.13
C LEU A 221 31.46 -14.38 11.94
N GLY A 222 31.89 -15.09 12.97
CA GLY A 222 31.03 -15.88 13.86
C GLY A 222 30.11 -15.02 14.73
N ALA A 223 29.31 -14.15 14.14
CA ALA A 223 28.19 -13.51 14.80
C ALA A 223 27.18 -14.62 15.13
N GLU A 224 26.94 -14.84 16.41
CA GLU A 224 25.78 -15.58 16.88
C GLU A 224 24.55 -14.94 16.26
N VAL A 225 23.90 -15.64 15.32
CA VAL A 225 22.58 -15.26 14.84
C VAL A 225 21.67 -15.50 16.03
N ASP A 226 21.24 -14.43 16.69
CA ASP A 226 20.25 -14.52 17.76
C ASP A 226 18.90 -14.87 17.11
N VAL A 227 18.69 -16.16 16.85
CA VAL A 227 17.48 -16.72 16.21
C VAL A 227 16.29 -16.73 17.17
N ALA A 228 16.29 -15.90 18.22
CA ALA A 228 15.28 -15.91 19.27
C ALA A 228 13.88 -15.46 18.79
N ARG A 229 13.75 -14.91 17.58
CA ARG A 229 12.46 -14.49 17.02
C ARG A 229 12.24 -14.94 15.58
N GLU A 230 10.96 -15.08 15.21
CA GLU A 230 10.55 -15.31 13.84
C GLU A 230 10.77 -14.06 12.96
N PRO A 231 11.04 -14.23 11.65
CA PRO A 231 11.04 -13.13 10.71
C PRO A 231 9.71 -12.40 10.67
N ARG A 232 9.75 -11.07 10.63
CA ARG A 232 8.51 -10.28 10.48
C ARG A 232 8.07 -10.22 9.04
N LYS A 233 6.75 -10.29 8.86
CA LYS A 233 6.12 -10.30 7.53
C LYS A 233 5.08 -9.19 7.39
N VAL A 234 5.13 -8.49 6.27
CA VAL A 234 4.21 -7.41 5.90
C VAL A 234 3.55 -7.75 4.58
N TYR A 235 2.23 -7.61 4.53
CA TYR A 235 1.46 -7.72 3.31
C TYR A 235 0.95 -6.35 2.89
N PHE A 236 1.11 -6.00 1.62
CA PHE A 236 0.56 -4.79 1.03
C PHE A 236 -0.33 -5.19 -0.14
N ALA A 237 -1.63 -4.92 -0.06
CA ALA A 237 -2.58 -5.42 -1.05
C ALA A 237 -2.54 -4.66 -2.38
N GLY A 238 -1.96 -3.46 -2.42
CA GLY A 238 -2.23 -2.50 -3.49
C GLY A 238 -3.72 -2.20 -3.61
N ASP A 239 -4.15 -1.84 -4.81
CA ASP A 239 -5.57 -1.83 -5.15
C ASP A 239 -6.02 -3.21 -5.58
N THR A 240 -7.19 -3.59 -5.08
CA THR A 240 -7.71 -4.91 -5.35
C THR A 240 -9.19 -4.99 -5.04
N GLY A 241 -9.92 -5.73 -5.88
CA GLY A 241 -11.24 -6.25 -5.57
C GLY A 241 -11.13 -7.55 -4.79
N TYR A 242 -12.27 -8.03 -4.30
CA TYR A 242 -12.37 -9.36 -3.69
C TYR A 242 -13.38 -10.26 -4.38
N ARG A 243 -14.35 -9.66 -5.07
CA ARG A 243 -15.42 -10.34 -5.81
C ARG A 243 -15.92 -9.42 -6.90
N THR A 244 -16.85 -9.86 -7.75
CA THR A 244 -17.55 -8.98 -8.69
C THR A 244 -19.02 -8.99 -8.34
N VAL A 245 -19.55 -7.83 -7.95
CA VAL A 245 -20.95 -7.60 -7.60
C VAL A 245 -21.63 -6.95 -8.79
N ARG A 246 -22.77 -7.49 -9.23
CA ARG A 246 -23.65 -6.86 -10.21
C ARG A 246 -24.88 -6.26 -9.53
N GLU A 247 -25.60 -5.41 -10.25
CA GLU A 247 -26.80 -4.78 -9.72
C GLU A 247 -27.85 -5.81 -9.29
N GLY A 248 -28.34 -5.68 -8.05
CA GLY A 248 -29.33 -6.57 -7.47
C GLY A 248 -28.80 -7.90 -6.92
N GLU A 249 -27.49 -8.17 -7.01
CA GLU A 249 -26.90 -9.37 -6.42
C GLU A 249 -26.69 -9.21 -4.90
N ASP A 250 -26.88 -10.32 -4.18
CA ASP A 250 -26.52 -10.42 -2.76
C ASP A 250 -25.01 -10.64 -2.63
N GLU A 251 -24.31 -9.61 -2.17
CA GLU A 251 -22.85 -9.61 -2.07
C GLU A 251 -22.31 -10.79 -1.23
N GLU A 252 -23.02 -11.21 -0.19
CA GLU A 252 -22.57 -12.27 0.73
C GLU A 252 -22.54 -13.66 0.06
N MET A 253 -23.34 -13.85 -1.00
CA MET A 253 -23.49 -15.13 -1.71
C MET A 253 -22.55 -15.28 -2.91
N LEU A 254 -21.79 -14.23 -3.24
CA LEU A 254 -20.92 -14.21 -4.41
C LEU A 254 -19.59 -14.93 -4.17
N PRO A 255 -19.00 -15.53 -5.22
CA PRO A 255 -17.67 -16.12 -5.13
C PRO A 255 -16.63 -15.05 -4.84
N ARG A 256 -15.58 -15.47 -4.15
CA ARG A 256 -14.47 -14.63 -3.69
C ARG A 256 -13.21 -14.98 -4.48
N CYS A 257 -12.32 -14.00 -4.64
CA CYS A 257 -11.03 -14.20 -5.30
C CYS A 257 -10.18 -15.17 -4.46
N PRO A 258 -9.79 -16.34 -5.00
CA PRO A 258 -9.06 -17.35 -4.22
C PRO A 258 -7.62 -16.94 -3.91
N ALA A 259 -7.07 -15.96 -4.63
CA ALA A 259 -5.67 -15.55 -4.52
C ALA A 259 -5.28 -15.13 -3.10
N PHE A 260 -6.15 -14.44 -2.36
CA PHE A 260 -5.81 -13.98 -1.01
C PHE A 260 -5.65 -15.13 -0.02
N LYS A 261 -6.52 -16.13 -0.13
CA LYS A 261 -6.41 -17.36 0.66
C LYS A 261 -5.14 -18.13 0.30
N GLU A 262 -4.82 -18.19 -0.98
CA GLU A 262 -3.57 -18.79 -1.47
C GLU A 262 -2.34 -18.04 -0.95
N VAL A 263 -2.34 -16.71 -0.91
CA VAL A 263 -1.28 -15.90 -0.30
C VAL A 263 -1.11 -16.23 1.19
N GLY A 264 -2.22 -16.31 1.94
CA GLY A 264 -2.19 -16.68 3.36
C GLY A 264 -1.75 -18.13 3.61
N GLU A 265 -2.01 -19.05 2.68
CA GLU A 265 -1.55 -20.43 2.74
C GLU A 265 -0.08 -20.61 2.38
N ARG A 266 0.43 -19.85 1.41
CA ARG A 266 1.81 -19.97 0.91
C ARG A 266 2.83 -19.18 1.72
N ILE A 267 2.48 -17.98 2.16
CA ILE A 267 3.43 -17.01 2.74
C ILE A 267 3.04 -16.62 4.17
N GLY A 268 1.74 -16.48 4.42
CA GLY A 268 1.21 -16.08 5.72
C GLY A 268 1.62 -17.03 6.87
N SER A 269 1.37 -16.65 8.12
CA SER A 269 0.69 -15.42 8.58
C SER A 269 1.53 -14.16 8.45
N PHE A 270 0.87 -13.01 8.34
CA PHE A 270 1.53 -11.69 8.32
C PHE A 270 1.39 -11.00 9.66
N ASP A 271 2.41 -10.27 10.11
CA ASP A 271 2.32 -9.44 11.31
C ASP A 271 1.51 -8.17 11.04
N LEU A 272 1.65 -7.60 9.84
CA LEU A 272 0.91 -6.42 9.38
C LEU A 272 0.40 -6.60 7.96
N ALA A 273 -0.88 -6.28 7.71
CA ALA A 273 -1.43 -6.08 6.38
C ALA A 273 -1.86 -4.63 6.15
N LEU A 274 -1.54 -4.09 4.98
CA LEU A 274 -1.99 -2.78 4.51
C LEU A 274 -3.08 -3.02 3.45
N LEU A 275 -4.32 -2.64 3.75
CA LEU A 275 -5.51 -3.08 2.99
C LEU A 275 -6.38 -1.89 2.55
N PRO A 276 -6.78 -1.81 1.27
CA PRO A 276 -7.60 -0.71 0.78
C PRO A 276 -9.02 -0.81 1.33
N ILE A 277 -9.62 0.33 1.64
CA ILE A 277 -11.03 0.40 2.11
C ILE A 277 -11.88 1.41 1.34
N GLY A 278 -11.29 2.21 0.44
CA GLY A 278 -11.98 3.23 -0.35
C GLY A 278 -12.18 2.81 -1.81
N ALA A 279 -12.66 3.76 -2.62
CA ALA A 279 -12.81 3.62 -4.07
C ALA A 279 -13.83 2.56 -4.54
N TYR A 280 -14.80 2.19 -3.71
CA TYR A 280 -15.61 0.97 -3.92
C TYR A 280 -17.05 1.20 -4.42
N ALA A 281 -17.56 2.45 -4.43
CA ALA A 281 -18.97 2.73 -4.72
C ALA A 281 -19.21 3.39 -6.09
N PRO A 282 -20.24 2.98 -6.86
CA PRO A 282 -21.16 1.88 -6.58
C PRO A 282 -20.50 0.51 -6.79
N ARG A 283 -20.92 -0.47 -5.98
CA ARG A 283 -20.38 -1.85 -6.03
C ARG A 283 -20.51 -2.49 -7.40
N SER A 284 -21.62 -2.22 -8.12
CA SER A 284 -21.87 -2.75 -9.47
C SER A 284 -20.84 -2.33 -10.52
N MET A 285 -20.06 -1.28 -10.26
CA MET A 285 -19.05 -0.75 -11.17
C MET A 285 -17.64 -1.06 -10.73
N TRP A 286 -17.36 -0.98 -9.42
CA TRP A 286 -15.99 -0.98 -8.92
C TRP A 286 -15.59 -2.24 -8.17
N SER A 287 -16.53 -3.10 -7.75
CA SER A 287 -16.22 -4.28 -6.92
C SER A 287 -15.20 -5.23 -7.54
N ASN A 288 -15.19 -5.36 -8.87
CA ASN A 288 -14.25 -6.20 -9.60
C ASN A 288 -12.79 -5.71 -9.47
N MET A 289 -12.55 -4.49 -8.99
CA MET A 289 -11.23 -3.86 -8.88
C MET A 289 -10.96 -3.23 -7.51
N HIS A 290 -11.99 -2.89 -6.71
CA HIS A 290 -11.86 -2.26 -5.40
C HIS A 290 -12.71 -2.97 -4.34
N ALA A 291 -12.05 -3.38 -3.27
CA ALA A 291 -12.63 -4.00 -2.10
C ALA A 291 -13.47 -2.97 -1.31
N SER A 292 -14.65 -3.39 -0.86
CA SER A 292 -15.35 -2.65 0.20
C SER A 292 -14.62 -2.83 1.55
N PRO A 293 -14.94 -2.03 2.58
CA PRO A 293 -14.43 -2.27 3.92
C PRO A 293 -14.77 -3.67 4.46
N ALA A 294 -15.91 -4.24 4.07
CA ALA A 294 -16.29 -5.62 4.40
C ALA A 294 -15.42 -6.66 3.67
N ASP A 295 -15.14 -6.44 2.39
CA ASP A 295 -14.18 -7.27 1.65
C ASP A 295 -12.78 -7.20 2.25
N ALA A 296 -12.33 -6.01 2.67
CA ALA A 296 -11.02 -5.84 3.29
C ALA A 296 -10.89 -6.68 4.58
N VAL A 297 -11.95 -6.78 5.39
CA VAL A 297 -11.97 -7.65 6.59
C VAL A 297 -11.89 -9.13 6.23
N GLU A 298 -12.46 -9.55 5.10
CA GLU A 298 -12.33 -10.93 4.63
C GLU A 298 -10.93 -11.20 4.03
N ILE A 299 -10.37 -10.26 3.27
CA ILE A 299 -8.97 -10.33 2.80
C ILE A 299 -8.02 -10.44 3.99
N PHE A 300 -8.21 -9.64 5.03
CA PHE A 300 -7.44 -9.70 6.28
C PHE A 300 -7.38 -11.12 6.86
N LYS A 301 -8.52 -11.83 6.90
CA LYS A 301 -8.61 -13.21 7.38
C LYS A 301 -7.93 -14.19 6.41
N ASP A 302 -8.17 -14.03 5.11
CA ASP A 302 -7.65 -14.93 4.07
C ASP A 302 -6.13 -14.89 3.99
N VAL A 303 -5.52 -13.71 4.11
CA VAL A 303 -4.06 -13.57 4.17
C VAL A 303 -3.48 -13.95 5.54
N ARG A 304 -4.33 -14.24 6.53
CA ARG A 304 -3.96 -14.61 7.90
C ARG A 304 -3.11 -13.55 8.59
N ALA A 305 -3.47 -12.28 8.43
CA ALA A 305 -2.78 -11.19 9.10
C ALA A 305 -3.16 -11.12 10.59
N LYS A 306 -2.19 -10.75 11.44
CA LYS A 306 -2.40 -10.53 12.88
C LYS A 306 -2.94 -9.12 13.16
N ARG A 307 -2.48 -8.13 12.38
CA ARG A 307 -2.93 -6.74 12.44
C ARG A 307 -3.06 -6.17 11.04
N ALA A 308 -3.95 -5.20 10.85
CA ALA A 308 -4.06 -4.45 9.60
C ALA A 308 -4.22 -2.94 9.82
N LEU A 309 -3.75 -2.18 8.84
CA LEU A 309 -4.00 -0.74 8.72
C LEU A 309 -4.69 -0.45 7.39
N ALA A 310 -5.72 0.39 7.46
CA ALA A 310 -6.50 0.76 6.29
C ALA A 310 -5.79 1.82 5.44
N MET A 311 -5.95 1.69 4.12
CA MET A 311 -5.36 2.59 3.13
C MET A 311 -6.37 2.91 2.00
N HIS A 312 -5.93 3.69 1.00
CA HIS A 312 -6.73 4.03 -0.19
C HIS A 312 -8.01 4.84 0.07
N TRP A 313 -8.07 5.56 1.19
CA TRP A 313 -9.23 6.39 1.56
C TRP A 313 -8.80 7.78 2.03
N GLY A 314 -9.75 8.70 2.12
CA GLY A 314 -9.55 10.01 2.76
C GLY A 314 -8.58 10.97 2.07
N THR A 315 -8.05 10.62 0.90
CA THR A 315 -6.98 11.40 0.22
C THR A 315 -7.46 12.05 -1.06
N TRP A 316 -8.18 11.32 -1.91
CA TRP A 316 -8.87 11.83 -3.09
C TRP A 316 -10.32 11.32 -3.09
N THR A 317 -11.20 12.02 -3.80
CA THR A 317 -12.52 11.49 -4.15
C THR A 317 -12.41 10.83 -5.52
N LEU A 318 -12.28 9.49 -5.53
CA LEU A 318 -12.10 8.70 -6.76
C LEU A 318 -13.42 8.12 -7.28
N THR A 319 -14.38 7.92 -6.39
CA THR A 319 -15.67 7.27 -6.64
C THR A 319 -16.76 7.92 -5.78
N SER A 320 -17.96 7.35 -5.74
CA SER A 320 -19.15 8.05 -5.22
C SER A 320 -19.40 7.90 -3.72
N GLU A 321 -18.62 7.11 -2.97
CA GLU A 321 -18.82 6.96 -1.52
C GLU A 321 -18.46 8.24 -0.76
N PRO A 322 -19.21 8.62 0.29
CA PRO A 322 -18.84 9.72 1.16
C PRO A 322 -17.44 9.53 1.76
N THR A 323 -16.65 10.60 1.80
CA THR A 323 -15.23 10.56 2.21
C THR A 323 -14.96 9.83 3.53
N MET A 324 -15.86 9.96 4.51
CA MET A 324 -15.71 9.37 5.86
C MET A 324 -16.53 8.09 6.08
N GLU A 325 -17.22 7.59 5.05
CA GLU A 325 -17.91 6.31 5.11
C GLU A 325 -16.96 5.10 5.26
N PRO A 326 -15.79 5.03 4.58
CA PRO A 326 -14.92 3.86 4.66
C PRO A 326 -14.50 3.45 6.08
N PRO A 327 -14.00 4.34 6.95
CA PRO A 327 -13.63 3.96 8.33
C PRO A 327 -14.82 3.50 9.17
N GLU A 328 -16.00 4.09 8.96
CA GLU A 328 -17.21 3.72 9.70
C GLU A 328 -17.67 2.31 9.31
N LEU A 329 -17.73 2.03 8.01
CA LEU A 329 -18.07 0.68 7.54
C LEU A 329 -17.00 -0.35 7.89
N LEU A 330 -15.71 0.04 7.93
CA LEU A 330 -14.64 -0.83 8.41
C LEU A 330 -14.90 -1.24 9.86
N LYS A 331 -15.20 -0.28 10.74
CA LYS A 331 -15.49 -0.53 12.15
C LYS A 331 -16.69 -1.48 12.32
N GLN A 332 -17.75 -1.27 11.54
CA GLN A 332 -18.93 -2.15 11.54
C GLN A 332 -18.58 -3.56 11.05
N ALA A 333 -17.81 -3.69 9.98
CA ALA A 333 -17.37 -4.97 9.44
C ALA A 333 -16.46 -5.73 10.42
N CYS A 334 -15.52 -5.06 11.06
CA CYS A 334 -14.68 -5.62 12.13
C CYS A 334 -15.52 -6.15 13.30
N ALA A 335 -16.51 -5.36 13.76
CA ALA A 335 -17.41 -5.78 14.83
C ALA A 335 -18.26 -7.01 14.44
N LYS A 336 -18.83 -7.01 13.22
CA LYS A 336 -19.59 -8.16 12.67
C LYS A 336 -18.71 -9.42 12.58
N ALA A 337 -17.43 -9.25 12.24
CA ALA A 337 -16.46 -10.34 12.16
C ALA A 337 -15.90 -10.80 13.52
N GLY A 338 -16.25 -10.14 14.63
CA GLY A 338 -15.74 -10.47 15.96
C GLY A 338 -14.27 -10.08 16.19
N LEU A 339 -13.74 -9.13 15.40
CA LEU A 339 -12.37 -8.63 15.59
C LEU A 339 -12.32 -7.65 16.77
N SER A 340 -11.29 -7.76 17.60
CA SER A 340 -11.07 -6.81 18.70
C SER A 340 -10.66 -5.44 18.15
N VAL A 341 -11.05 -4.38 18.87
CA VAL A 341 -10.68 -3.00 18.55
C VAL A 341 -9.16 -2.87 18.41
N GLY A 342 -8.71 -2.18 17.35
CA GLY A 342 -7.30 -1.99 17.04
C GLY A 342 -6.63 -3.13 16.24
N THR A 343 -7.33 -4.26 16.00
CA THR A 343 -6.84 -5.35 15.14
C THR A 343 -6.75 -4.92 13.67
N PHE A 344 -7.77 -4.23 13.18
CA PHE A 344 -7.80 -3.61 11.87
C PHE A 344 -8.42 -2.22 12.01
N ASP A 345 -7.59 -1.19 11.85
CA ASP A 345 -7.96 0.19 12.16
C ASP A 345 -7.39 1.17 11.12
N VAL A 346 -7.77 2.43 11.26
CA VAL A 346 -7.21 3.56 10.51
C VAL A 346 -6.16 4.30 11.34
N SER A 347 -5.29 5.05 10.68
CA SER A 347 -4.35 5.96 11.34
C SER A 347 -4.58 7.40 10.88
N GLY A 348 -4.09 8.36 11.65
CA GLY A 348 -3.97 9.76 11.21
C GLY A 348 -2.94 9.92 10.08
N LEU A 349 -3.04 11.02 9.33
CA LEU A 349 -2.10 11.33 8.26
C LEU A 349 -0.73 11.72 8.87
N GLY A 350 0.32 11.02 8.46
CA GLY A 350 1.67 11.12 9.04
C GLY A 350 1.83 10.46 10.41
N GLU A 351 0.81 9.75 10.90
CA GLU A 351 0.92 8.98 12.14
C GLU A 351 1.72 7.69 11.94
N THR A 352 2.60 7.39 12.89
CA THR A 352 3.36 6.14 12.96
C THR A 352 2.72 5.18 13.96
N ILE A 353 2.33 4.00 13.50
CA ILE A 353 1.84 2.91 14.32
C ILE A 353 2.95 1.89 14.52
N VAL A 354 3.19 1.51 15.78
CA VAL A 354 4.11 0.42 16.15
C VAL A 354 3.34 -0.90 16.25
N VAL A 355 3.82 -1.94 15.57
CA VAL A 355 3.23 -3.28 15.55
C VAL A 355 4.25 -4.27 16.11
N SER A 356 3.95 -4.83 17.29
CA SER A 356 4.82 -5.73 18.04
C SER A 356 4.47 -7.20 17.84
#